data_AF-A0A841YTF5-F1
#
_entry.id   AF-A0A841YTF5-F1
#
_cell.length_a   1.000
_cell.length_b   1.000
_cell.length_c   1.000
_cell.angle_alpha   90.00
_cell.angle_beta   90.00
_cell.angle_gamma   90.00
#
_symmetry.space_group_name_H-M   'P 1'
#
loop_
_entity.id
_entity.type
_entity.pdbx_description
1 polymer ?
#
loop_
_entity_poly.entity_id
_entity_poly.type
_entity_poly.pdbx_seq_one_letter_code
_entity_poly.pdbx_strand_id
1 'polypeptide(L)'
;MYLNDSERRKLFDAIANAKKEAKAQGYSLEKRKEMAVDLIYHNEIHVGDPLMDKLADFVLLDDLSNRDALKARLPDSFLSERQLERRRAREVAFKEFD
;
A
#
# COMPACT_ATOMS: atom_id res chain seq x y z
N MET A 1 -20.81 -16.23 9.88
CA MET A 1 -21.80 -15.26 10.42
C MET A 1 -21.46 -13.89 9.85
N TYR A 2 -22.39 -13.03 9.41
CA TYR A 2 -21.99 -11.74 8.81
C TYR A 2 -21.57 -10.75 9.91
N LEU A 3 -20.40 -10.14 9.76
CA LEU A 3 -19.90 -9.07 10.64
C LEU A 3 -20.89 -7.90 10.66
N ASN A 4 -21.22 -7.42 11.86
CA ASN A 4 -22.01 -6.20 11.98
C ASN A 4 -21.17 -4.96 11.66
N ASP A 5 -21.82 -3.82 11.39
CA ASP A 5 -21.11 -2.62 10.94
C ASP A 5 -20.09 -2.07 11.96
N SER A 6 -20.30 -2.30 13.25
CA SER A 6 -19.38 -1.89 14.32
C SER A 6 -18.11 -2.76 14.33
N GLU A 7 -18.26 -4.08 14.19
CA GLU A 7 -17.16 -5.03 14.09
C GLU A 7 -16.34 -4.81 12.82
N ARG A 8 -17.03 -4.59 11.69
CA ARG A 8 -16.37 -4.28 10.42
C ARG A 8 -15.52 -3.02 10.56
N ARG A 9 -16.04 -1.97 11.20
CA ARG A 9 -15.31 -0.70 11.39
C ARG A 9 -14.06 -0.86 12.27
N LYS A 10 -14.14 -1.68 13.33
CA LYS A 10 -12.96 -2.00 14.16
C LYS A 10 -11.88 -2.72 13.34
N LEU A 11 -12.28 -3.63 12.46
CA LEU A 11 -11.35 -4.33 11.56
C LEU A 11 -10.75 -3.40 10.52
N PHE A 12 -11.52 -2.46 9.98
CA PHE A 12 -10.99 -1.40 9.11
C PHE A 12 -9.86 -0.60 9.79
N ASP A 13 -10.10 -0.16 11.03
CA ASP A 13 -9.12 0.61 11.79
C ASP A 13 -7.88 -0.24 12.14
N ALA A 14 -8.08 -1.52 12.48
CA ALA A 14 -7.00 -2.46 12.74
C ALA A 14 -6.12 -2.68 11.49
N ILE A 15 -6.72 -2.90 10.32
CA ILE A 15 -5.98 -3.06 9.05
C ILE A 15 -5.24 -1.77 8.69
N ALA A 16 -5.86 -0.60 8.89
CA ALA A 16 -5.22 0.68 8.64
C ALA A 16 -4.01 0.92 9.57
N ASN A 17 -4.09 0.50 10.83
CA ASN A 17 -2.98 0.59 11.78
C ASN A 17 -1.87 -0.41 11.43
N ALA A 18 -2.21 -1.66 11.13
CA ALA A 18 -1.26 -2.66 10.66
C ALA A 18 -0.54 -2.20 9.39
N LYS A 19 -1.23 -1.52 8.49
CA LYS A 19 -0.64 -0.91 7.29
C LYS A 19 0.39 0.17 7.61
N LYS A 20 0.11 1.04 8.59
CA LYS A 20 1.06 2.07 9.06
C LYS A 20 2.28 1.44 9.72
N GLU A 21 2.06 0.42 10.55
CA GLU A 21 3.13 -0.30 11.24
C GLU A 21 4.02 -1.07 10.27
N ALA A 22 3.43 -1.80 9.32
CA ALA A 22 4.17 -2.52 8.28
C ALA A 22 5.02 -1.58 7.42
N LYS A 23 4.55 -0.35 7.18
CA LYS A 23 5.33 0.69 6.49
C LYS A 23 6.50 1.18 7.34
N ALA A 24 6.28 1.42 8.63
CA ALA A 24 7.31 1.91 9.55
C ALA A 24 8.39 0.86 9.83
N GLN A 25 8.00 -0.42 9.95
CA GLN A 25 8.90 -1.52 10.26
C GLN A 25 9.45 -2.22 9.00
N GLY A 26 8.99 -1.86 7.81
CA GLY A 26 9.49 -2.42 6.55
C GLY A 26 9.18 -3.90 6.36
N TYR A 27 7.95 -4.33 6.66
CA TYR A 27 7.57 -5.74 6.55
C TYR A 27 7.63 -6.23 5.10
N SER A 28 8.19 -7.44 4.92
CA SER A 28 8.24 -8.12 3.64
C SER A 28 6.84 -8.44 3.11
N LEU A 29 6.73 -8.60 1.78
CA LEU A 29 5.49 -8.99 1.13
C LEU A 29 4.92 -10.31 1.69
N GLU A 30 5.78 -11.30 1.95
CA GLU A 30 5.37 -12.60 2.49
C GLU A 30 4.74 -12.45 3.88
N LYS A 31 5.39 -11.71 4.78
CA LYS A 31 4.84 -11.42 6.11
C LYS A 31 3.49 -10.72 6.05
N ARG A 32 3.32 -9.76 5.13
CA ARG A 32 2.02 -9.09 4.96
C ARG A 32 0.94 -10.01 4.41
N LYS A 33 1.29 -10.97 3.54
CA LYS A 33 0.36 -11.99 3.05
C LYS A 33 -0.10 -12.91 4.18
N GLU A 34 0.82 -13.39 5.01
CA GLU A 34 0.50 -14.22 6.18
C GLU A 34 -0.47 -13.48 7.11
N MET A 35 -0.15 -12.25 7.49
CA MET A 35 -1.03 -11.42 8.34
C MET A 35 -2.42 -11.21 7.73
N ALA A 36 -2.51 -11.03 6.40
CA ALA A 36 -3.80 -10.87 5.73
C ALA A 36 -4.62 -12.18 5.74
N VAL A 37 -3.98 -13.33 5.53
CA VAL A 37 -4.62 -14.65 5.58
C VAL A 37 -5.14 -14.94 6.99
N ASP A 38 -4.35 -14.64 8.02
CA ASP A 38 -4.76 -14.83 9.42
C ASP A 38 -6.01 -13.99 9.74
N LEU A 39 -6.03 -12.72 9.31
CA LEU A 39 -7.16 -11.83 9.49
C LEU A 39 -8.42 -12.33 8.77
N ILE A 40 -8.28 -12.87 7.56
CA ILE A 40 -9.40 -13.45 6.79
C ILE A 40 -9.97 -14.65 7.53
N TYR A 41 -9.11 -15.58 7.95
CA TYR A 41 -9.53 -16.82 8.59
C TYR A 41 -10.15 -16.59 9.97
N HIS A 42 -9.55 -15.74 10.80
CA HIS A 42 -10.00 -15.51 12.18
C HIS A 42 -11.29 -14.70 12.26
N ASN A 43 -11.58 -13.87 11.26
CA ASN A 43 -12.76 -13.00 11.25
C ASN A 43 -13.83 -13.44 10.24
N GLU A 44 -13.71 -14.65 9.69
CA GLU A 44 -14.62 -15.19 8.67
C GLU A 44 -14.88 -14.21 7.50
N ILE A 45 -13.85 -13.49 7.04
CA ILE A 45 -14.01 -12.51 5.97
C ILE A 45 -14.28 -13.24 4.66
N HIS A 46 -15.41 -12.95 4.03
CA HIS A 46 -15.82 -13.59 2.80
C HIS A 46 -15.48 -12.75 1.56
N VAL A 47 -15.42 -13.42 0.41
CA VAL A 47 -15.26 -12.76 -0.89
C VAL A 47 -16.43 -11.80 -1.11
N GLY A 48 -16.12 -10.55 -1.47
CA GLY A 48 -17.11 -9.48 -1.62
C GLY A 48 -17.30 -8.60 -0.38
N ASP A 49 -16.66 -8.92 0.75
CA ASP A 49 -16.62 -8.01 1.89
C ASP A 49 -15.71 -6.80 1.56
N PRO A 50 -16.14 -5.55 1.82
CA PRO A 50 -15.31 -4.35 1.67
C PRO A 50 -13.95 -4.40 2.40
N LEU A 51 -13.79 -5.25 3.42
CA LEU A 51 -12.51 -5.49 4.09
C LEU A 51 -11.47 -6.15 3.17
N MET A 52 -11.89 -6.93 2.17
CA MET A 52 -11.00 -7.57 1.20
C MET A 52 -10.19 -6.54 0.40
N ASP A 53 -10.81 -5.43 0.01
CA ASP A 53 -10.13 -4.35 -0.70
C ASP A 53 -9.04 -3.71 0.16
N LYS A 54 -9.27 -3.60 1.48
CA LYS A 54 -8.27 -3.07 2.42
C LYS A 54 -7.14 -4.04 2.70
N LEU A 55 -7.43 -5.32 2.74
CA LEU A 55 -6.41 -6.35 2.86
C LEU A 55 -5.55 -6.41 1.59
N ALA A 56 -6.15 -6.26 0.40
CA ALA A 56 -5.42 -6.13 -0.85
C ALA A 56 -4.49 -4.89 -0.82
N ASP A 57 -5.03 -3.72 -0.42
CA ASP A 57 -4.26 -2.49 -0.21
C ASP A 57 -3.12 -2.63 0.81
N PHE A 58 -3.25 -3.53 1.78
CA PHE A 58 -2.25 -3.82 2.81
C PHE A 58 -1.15 -4.73 2.25
N VAL A 59 -1.51 -5.81 1.54
CA VAL A 59 -0.53 -6.71 0.91
C VAL A 59 0.28 -5.96 -0.15
N LEU A 60 -0.38 -5.15 -0.97
CA LEU A 60 0.20 -4.34 -2.05
C LEU A 60 0.83 -3.03 -1.56
N LEU A 61 1.04 -2.87 -0.24
CA LEU A 61 1.60 -1.64 0.34
C LEU A 61 2.90 -1.21 -0.35
N ASP A 62 3.79 -2.15 -0.67
CA ASP A 62 5.04 -1.84 -1.38
C ASP A 62 4.86 -1.66 -2.88
N ASP A 63 3.83 -2.20 -3.50
CA ASP A 63 3.60 -1.98 -4.93
C ASP A 63 3.14 -0.54 -5.20
N LEU A 64 2.46 0.08 -4.22
CA LEU A 64 2.18 1.52 -4.22
C LEU A 64 3.43 2.38 -3.96
N SER A 65 4.35 1.94 -3.07
CA SER A 65 5.68 2.55 -2.91
C SER A 65 6.51 2.41 -4.19
N ASN A 66 6.38 1.26 -4.85
CA ASN A 66 7.03 0.91 -6.09
C ASN A 66 6.37 1.61 -7.28
N ARG A 67 5.17 2.19 -7.15
CA ARG A 67 4.52 2.93 -8.24
C ARG A 67 5.28 4.21 -8.57
N ASP A 68 5.82 4.90 -7.57
CA ASP A 68 6.67 6.07 -7.80
C ASP A 68 8.08 5.66 -8.27
N ALA A 69 8.61 4.52 -7.81
CA ALA A 69 9.85 3.95 -8.33
C ALA A 69 9.71 3.42 -9.78
N LEU A 70 8.57 2.82 -10.12
CA LEU A 70 8.18 2.39 -11.46
C LEU A 70 8.01 3.61 -12.35
N LYS A 71 7.31 4.65 -11.90
CA LYS A 71 7.25 5.93 -12.62
C LYS A 71 8.61 6.56 -12.84
N ALA A 72 9.53 6.44 -11.89
CA ALA A 72 10.92 6.85 -12.05
C ALA A 72 11.73 5.91 -12.97
N ARG A 73 11.29 4.67 -13.21
CA ARG A 73 11.92 3.74 -14.15
C ARG A 73 11.26 3.75 -15.53
N LEU A 74 10.10 4.39 -15.67
CA LEU A 74 9.46 4.57 -16.97
C LEU A 74 10.34 5.48 -17.84
N PRO A 75 10.49 5.15 -19.14
CA PRO A 75 11.13 6.04 -20.10
C PRO A 75 10.39 7.38 -20.12
N ASP A 76 11.13 8.47 -20.28
CA ASP A 76 10.57 9.82 -20.27
C ASP A 76 9.45 10.03 -21.31
N SER A 77 9.44 9.23 -22.38
CA SER A 77 8.37 9.20 -23.40
C SER A 77 7.00 8.76 -22.87
N PHE A 78 6.93 8.11 -21.72
CA PHE A 78 5.68 7.68 -21.07
C PHE A 78 5.17 8.68 -20.01
N LEU A 79 5.95 9.72 -19.72
CA LEU A 79 5.61 10.73 -18.72
C LEU A 79 5.04 11.98 -19.39
N SER A 80 4.01 12.56 -18.79
CA SER A 80 3.52 13.89 -19.20
C SER A 80 4.55 14.99 -18.86
N GLU A 81 4.53 16.12 -19.57
CA GLU A 81 5.46 17.25 -19.33
C GLU A 81 5.53 17.67 -17.85
N ARG A 82 4.38 17.75 -17.17
CA ARG A 82 4.29 18.09 -15.74
C ARG A 82 4.97 17.05 -14.83
N GLN A 83 4.99 15.78 -15.23
CA GLN A 83 5.67 14.71 -14.48
C GLN A 83 7.18 14.72 -14.73
N LEU A 84 7.59 15.01 -15.96
CA LEU A 84 8.98 15.23 -16.36
C LEU A 84 9.62 16.41 -15.62
N GLU A 85 8.92 17.55 -15.52
CA GLU A 85 9.40 18.72 -14.77
C GLU A 85 9.61 18.41 -13.29
N ARG A 86 8.68 17.69 -12.65
CA ARG A 86 8.81 17.28 -11.25
C ARG A 86 9.98 16.32 -11.03
N ARG A 87 10.29 15.48 -12.00
CA ARG A 87 11.43 14.55 -11.97
C ARG A 87 12.74 15.33 -12.06
N ARG A 88 12.87 16.22 -13.04
CA ARG A 88 14.04 17.11 -13.19
C ARG A 88 14.26 17.98 -11.95
N ALA A 89 13.21 18.55 -11.37
CA ALA A 89 13.30 19.34 -10.15
C ALA A 89 13.82 18.54 -8.94
N ARG A 90 13.44 17.26 -8.83
CA ARG A 90 13.96 16.37 -7.78
C ARG A 90 15.41 15.96 -8.00
N GLU A 91 15.85 15.76 -9.25
CA GLU A 91 17.25 15.48 -9.57
C GLU A 91 18.16 16.69 -9.28
N VAL A 92 17.68 17.92 -9.53
CA VAL A 92 18.38 19.15 -9.18
C VAL A 92 18.49 19.30 -7.66
N ALA A 93 17.38 19.10 -6.92
CA ALA A 93 17.38 19.17 -5.47
C ALA A 93 18.27 18.11 -4.80
N PHE A 94 18.52 16.96 -5.43
CA PHE A 94 19.42 15.94 -4.90
C PHE A 94 20.90 16.27 -5.15
N LYS A 95 21.21 17.01 -6.21
CA LYS A 95 22.59 17.47 -6.52
C LYS A 95 23.08 18.63 -5.66
N GLU A 96 22.19 19.42 -5.06
CA GLU A 96 22.58 20.56 -4.22
C GLU A 96 22.95 20.18 -2.77
N PHE A 97 22.82 18.90 -2.40
CA PHE A 97 23.12 18.39 -1.05
C PHE A 97 24.28 17.37 -1.01
N ASP A 98 25.03 17.21 -2.10
CA ASP A 98 26.31 16.47 -2.16
C ASP A 98 27.52 17.43 -2.12
#